data_AF-A0A501WC89-F1
#
_entry.id   AF-A0A501WC89-F1
#
_cell.length_a   1.000
_cell.length_b   1.000
_cell.length_c   1.000
_cell.angle_alpha   90.00
_cell.angle_beta   90.00
_cell.angle_gamma   90.00
#
_symmetry.space_group_name_H-M   'P 1'
#
loop_
_entity.id
_entity.type
_entity.pdbx_description
1 polymer ?
#
loop_
_entity_poly.entity_id
_entity_poly.type
_entity_poly.pdbx_seq_one_letter_code
_entity_poly.pdbx_strand_id
1 'polypeptide(L)'
;MFVVSGAAKLAARRAEMRLTPPQLFIGLARAGVVTADEAVAAACSGAIPAAIEAVIARLPDEAQVAARITWARMSVIERADPLVDLLAAAAGKSPAEIDAFFEASSQI
;
A
#
# COMPACT_ATOMS: atom_id res chain seq x y z
N MET A 1 25.50 -18.68 -19.42
CA MET A 1 24.07 -18.34 -19.41
C MET A 1 23.68 -18.08 -17.96
N PHE A 2 23.54 -16.81 -17.55
CA PHE A 2 23.19 -16.47 -16.16
C PHE A 2 21.68 -16.67 -15.97
N VAL A 3 21.29 -17.70 -15.24
CA VAL A 3 19.90 -17.88 -14.83
C VAL A 3 19.64 -16.91 -13.68
N VAL A 4 18.87 -15.85 -13.93
CA VAL A 4 18.43 -14.94 -12.87
C VAL A 4 17.57 -15.73 -11.88
N SER A 5 17.97 -15.75 -10.61
CA SER A 5 17.28 -16.43 -9.50
C SER A 5 15.83 -15.96 -9.38
N GLY A 6 14.93 -16.85 -8.91
CA GLY A 6 13.51 -16.53 -8.70
C GLY A 6 13.28 -15.31 -7.81
N ALA A 7 14.14 -15.12 -6.79
CA ALA A 7 14.09 -13.94 -5.92
C ALA A 7 14.40 -12.63 -6.67
N ALA A 8 15.38 -12.66 -7.57
CA ALA A 8 15.74 -11.48 -8.37
C ALA A 8 14.65 -11.14 -9.40
N LYS A 9 13.96 -12.14 -9.97
CA LYS A 9 12.79 -11.92 -10.83
C LYS A 9 11.63 -11.28 -10.05
N LEU A 10 11.37 -11.73 -8.83
CA LEU A 10 10.31 -11.18 -7.99
C LEU A 10 10.60 -9.73 -7.58
N ALA A 11 11.85 -9.43 -7.21
CA ALA A 11 12.27 -8.07 -6.88
C ALA A 11 12.13 -7.13 -8.09
N ALA A 12 12.55 -7.56 -9.28
CA ALA A 12 12.37 -6.79 -10.51
C ALA A 12 10.89 -6.51 -10.79
N ARG A 13 10.02 -7.52 -10.61
CA ARG A 13 8.58 -7.34 -10.77
C ARG A 13 8.00 -6.30 -9.80
N ARG A 14 8.37 -6.36 -8.51
CA ARG A 14 7.90 -5.40 -7.49
C ARG A 14 8.39 -3.98 -7.76
N ALA A 15 9.58 -3.83 -8.34
CA ALA A 15 10.12 -2.51 -8.72
C ALA A 15 9.29 -1.81 -9.80
N GLU A 16 8.51 -2.56 -10.60
CA GLU A 16 7.63 -2.01 -11.63
C GLU A 16 6.19 -1.78 -11.14
N MET A 17 5.82 -2.37 -10.00
CA MET A 17 4.48 -2.28 -9.44
C MET A 17 4.28 -0.93 -8.74
N ARG A 18 3.31 -0.17 -9.24
CA ARG A 18 2.91 1.13 -8.70
C ARG A 18 1.41 1.33 -8.80
N LEU A 19 0.86 2.06 -7.84
CA LEU A 19 -0.52 2.52 -7.85
C LEU A 19 -0.57 4.04 -7.83
N THR A 20 -1.60 4.59 -8.44
CA THR A 20 -2.03 5.97 -8.17
C THR A 20 -2.93 6.00 -6.92
N PRO A 21 -3.09 7.16 -6.25
CA PRO A 21 -3.99 7.26 -5.09
C PRO A 21 -5.43 6.80 -5.38
N PRO A 22 -6.07 7.14 -6.53
CA PRO A 22 -7.39 6.60 -6.86
C PRO A 22 -7.41 5.07 -6.92
N GLN A 23 -6.40 4.44 -7.56
CA GLN A 23 -6.31 2.98 -7.64
C GLN A 23 -6.16 2.34 -6.26
N LEU A 24 -5.34 2.93 -5.38
CA LEU A 24 -5.20 2.48 -3.99
C LEU A 24 -6.55 2.54 -3.25
N PHE A 25 -7.23 3.69 -3.26
CA PHE A 25 -8.46 3.88 -2.50
C PHE A 25 -9.60 2.99 -3.00
N ILE A 26 -9.75 2.85 -4.32
CA ILE A 26 -10.74 1.93 -4.90
C ILE A 26 -10.37 0.48 -4.56
N GLY A 27 -9.09 0.13 -4.63
CA GLY A 27 -8.59 -1.19 -4.25
C GLY A 27 -8.90 -1.54 -2.79
N LEU A 28 -8.63 -0.63 -1.86
CA LEU A 28 -8.91 -0.80 -0.43
C LEU A 28 -10.40 -0.98 -0.15
N ALA A 29 -11.27 -0.21 -0.81
CA ALA A 29 -12.72 -0.34 -0.69
C ALA A 29 -13.21 -1.68 -1.26
N ARG A 30 -12.73 -2.10 -2.43
CA ARG A 30 -13.07 -3.40 -3.05
C ARG A 30 -12.60 -4.59 -2.20
N ALA A 31 -11.45 -4.46 -1.55
CA ALA A 31 -10.92 -5.46 -0.63
C ALA A 31 -11.63 -5.48 0.73
N GLY A 32 -12.57 -4.57 0.99
CA GLY A 32 -13.29 -4.47 2.25
C GLY A 32 -12.42 -4.00 3.43
N VAL A 33 -11.26 -3.37 3.15
CA VAL A 33 -10.36 -2.84 4.18
C VAL A 33 -10.93 -1.54 4.76
N VAL A 34 -11.57 -0.73 3.91
CA VAL A 34 -12.23 0.52 4.27
C VAL A 34 -13.62 0.55 3.63
N THR A 35 -14.51 1.35 4.17
CA THR A 35 -15.82 1.61 3.56
C THR A 35 -15.68 2.49 2.30
N ALA A 36 -16.71 2.49 1.45
CA ALA A 36 -16.74 3.36 0.27
C ALA A 36 -16.65 4.86 0.65
N ASP A 37 -17.35 5.26 1.71
CA ASP A 37 -17.35 6.65 2.19
C ASP A 37 -15.97 7.06 2.72
N GLU A 38 -15.28 6.17 3.44
CA GLU A 38 -13.91 6.42 3.87
C GLU A 38 -12.93 6.53 2.70
N ALA A 39 -13.08 5.70 1.67
CA ALA A 39 -12.24 5.77 0.48
C ALA A 39 -12.46 7.10 -0.29
N VAL A 40 -13.71 7.55 -0.41
CA VAL A 40 -14.04 8.85 -1.03
C VAL A 40 -13.50 10.00 -0.17
N ALA A 41 -13.67 9.94 1.16
CA ALA A 41 -13.13 10.95 2.05
C ALA A 41 -11.59 11.04 1.95
N ALA A 42 -10.90 9.90 1.92
CA ALA A 42 -9.46 9.85 1.71
C ALA A 42 -9.05 10.50 0.38
N ALA A 43 -9.77 10.21 -0.70
CA ALA A 43 -9.51 10.79 -2.03
C ALA A 43 -9.74 12.32 -2.09
N CYS A 44 -10.76 12.83 -1.40
CA CYS A 44 -11.14 14.24 -1.49
C CYS A 44 -10.38 15.15 -0.51
N SER A 45 -10.08 14.67 0.71
CA SER A 45 -9.53 15.52 1.77
C SER A 45 -8.22 15.02 2.36
N GLY A 46 -7.74 13.84 1.95
CA GLY A 46 -6.58 13.20 2.57
C GLY A 46 -6.88 12.63 3.96
N ALA A 47 -8.16 12.45 4.31
CA ALA A 47 -8.56 11.76 5.54
C ALA A 47 -7.92 10.37 5.60
N ILE A 48 -7.51 9.95 6.79
CA ILE A 48 -6.98 8.60 7.03
C ILE A 48 -8.15 7.74 7.52
N PRO A 49 -8.56 6.69 6.79
CA PRO A 49 -9.58 5.75 7.24
C PRO A 49 -9.19 5.10 8.57
N ALA A 50 -10.18 4.80 9.42
CA ALA A 50 -9.91 4.32 10.78
C ALA A 50 -9.12 3.00 10.78
N ALA A 51 -9.41 2.11 9.83
CA ALA A 51 -8.68 0.85 9.65
C ALA A 51 -7.19 1.08 9.30
N ILE A 52 -6.87 2.11 8.51
CA ILE A 52 -5.49 2.44 8.13
C ILE A 52 -4.76 3.10 9.29
N GLU A 53 -5.42 4.02 10.00
CA GLU A 53 -4.85 4.66 11.19
C GLU A 53 -4.52 3.63 12.27
N ALA A 54 -5.37 2.60 12.45
CA ALA A 54 -5.10 1.50 13.37
C ALA A 54 -3.86 0.68 12.98
N VAL A 55 -3.55 0.55 11.69
CA VAL A 55 -2.31 -0.10 11.21
C VAL A 55 -1.11 0.81 11.47
N ILE A 56 -1.22 2.10 11.14
CA ILE A 56 -0.15 3.10 11.37
C ILE A 56 0.22 3.14 12.85
N ALA A 57 -0.76 3.12 13.76
CA ALA A 57 -0.55 3.15 15.21
C ALA A 57 0.23 1.95 15.77
N ARG A 58 0.41 0.87 14.98
CA ARG A 58 1.22 -0.30 15.36
C ARG A 58 2.69 -0.18 14.94
N LEU A 59 3.04 0.85 14.17
CA LEU A 59 4.42 1.14 13.81
C LEU A 59 5.15 1.81 14.99
N PRO A 60 6.49 1.73 15.03
CA PRO A 60 7.31 2.57 15.92
C PRO A 60 6.98 4.06 15.74
N ASP A 61 7.06 4.84 16.81
CA ASP A 61 6.63 6.25 16.86
C ASP A 61 7.21 7.08 15.71
N GLU A 62 8.50 6.89 15.42
CA GLU A 62 9.20 7.58 14.33
C GLU A 62 8.64 7.27 12.93
N ALA A 63 8.15 6.04 12.73
CA ALA A 63 7.58 5.58 11.46
C ALA A 63 6.11 6.00 11.30
N GLN A 64 5.38 6.23 12.39
CA GLN A 64 3.99 6.64 12.31
C GLN A 64 3.84 8.02 11.67
N VAL A 65 4.70 8.98 12.06
CA VAL A 65 4.68 10.34 11.49
C VAL A 65 4.98 10.29 9.99
N ALA A 66 6.00 9.54 9.59
CA ALA A 66 6.32 9.33 8.18
C ALA A 66 5.13 8.72 7.41
N ALA A 67 4.47 7.70 7.96
CA ALA A 67 3.31 7.06 7.34
C ALA A 67 2.15 8.04 7.10
N ARG A 68 1.80 8.86 8.09
CA ARG A 68 0.72 9.86 7.99
C ARG A 68 1.05 10.95 6.97
N ILE A 69 2.30 11.42 6.94
CA ILE A 69 2.76 12.41 5.95
C ILE A 69 2.72 11.81 4.55
N THR A 70 3.23 10.58 4.36
CA THR A 70 3.19 9.90 3.07
C THR A 70 1.75 9.70 2.59
N TRP A 71 0.85 9.26 3.46
CA TRP A 71 -0.58 9.14 3.13
C TRP A 71 -1.15 10.48 2.62
N ALA A 72 -0.87 11.58 3.32
CA ALA A 72 -1.39 12.89 2.96
C ALA A 72 -0.81 13.47 1.65
N ARG A 73 0.37 13.00 1.21
CA ARG A 73 1.13 13.59 0.10
C ARG A 73 1.41 12.64 -1.06
N MET A 74 1.00 11.39 -0.97
CA MET A 74 1.28 10.38 -1.99
C MET A 74 0.68 10.77 -3.35
N SER A 75 1.50 10.67 -4.39
CA SER A 75 1.10 10.81 -5.78
C SER A 75 1.32 9.52 -6.57
N VAL A 76 2.27 8.70 -6.11
CA VAL A 76 2.56 7.35 -6.59
C VAL A 76 2.88 6.51 -5.36
N ILE A 77 2.33 5.29 -5.32
CA ILE A 77 2.59 4.31 -4.29
C ILE A 77 3.37 3.17 -4.93
N GLU A 78 4.64 3.03 -4.58
CA GLU A 78 5.53 2.02 -5.12
C GLU A 78 5.49 0.77 -4.25
N ARG A 79 5.29 -0.41 -4.85
CA ARG A 79 5.32 -1.67 -4.10
C ARG A 79 6.67 -1.90 -3.43
N ALA A 80 7.75 -1.41 -4.04
CA ALA A 80 9.12 -1.53 -3.52
C ALA A 80 9.44 -0.52 -2.40
N ASP A 81 8.53 0.40 -2.06
CA ASP A 81 8.74 1.34 -0.95
C ASP A 81 8.80 0.56 0.39
N PRO A 82 9.87 0.72 1.20
CA PRO A 82 9.97 0.11 2.52
C PRO A 82 8.78 0.39 3.45
N LEU A 83 8.13 1.54 3.31
CA LEU A 83 6.95 1.88 4.09
C LEU A 83 5.76 0.96 3.78
N VAL A 84 5.63 0.49 2.53
CA VAL A 84 4.58 -0.47 2.15
C VAL A 84 4.80 -1.81 2.83
N ASP A 85 6.05 -2.30 2.88
CA ASP A 85 6.38 -3.54 3.59
C ASP A 85 6.16 -3.41 5.11
N LEU A 86 6.50 -2.25 5.70
CA LEU A 86 6.23 -1.97 7.11
C LEU A 86 4.73 -1.96 7.43
N LEU A 87 3.93 -1.26 6.62
CA LEU A 87 2.47 -1.22 6.78
C LEU A 87 1.84 -2.59 6.57
N ALA A 88 2.32 -3.36 5.59
CA ALA A 88 1.86 -4.72 5.35
C ALA A 88 2.14 -5.64 6.55
N ALA A 89 3.34 -5.59 7.10
CA ALA A 89 3.70 -6.36 8.30
C ALA A 89 2.84 -5.95 9.50
N ALA A 90 2.62 -4.65 9.71
CA ALA A 90 1.73 -4.14 10.76
C ALA A 90 0.26 -4.57 10.57
N ALA A 91 -0.20 -4.70 9.32
CA ALA A 91 -1.51 -5.23 8.97
C ALA A 91 -1.59 -6.78 9.01
N GLY A 92 -0.48 -7.48 9.28
CA GLY A 92 -0.41 -8.94 9.29
C GLY A 92 -0.52 -9.56 7.89
N LYS A 93 -0.15 -8.82 6.84
CA LYS A 93 -0.19 -9.26 5.45
C LYS A 93 1.14 -9.80 4.98
N SER A 94 1.10 -10.91 4.25
CA SER A 94 2.27 -11.48 3.61
C SER A 94 2.67 -10.66 2.37
N PRO A 95 3.96 -10.68 1.96
CA PRO A 95 4.38 -9.99 0.75
C PRO A 95 3.63 -10.40 -0.51
N ALA A 96 3.19 -11.67 -0.59
CA ALA A 96 2.44 -12.19 -1.73
C ALA A 96 0.99 -11.66 -1.76
N GLU A 97 0.34 -11.45 -0.61
CA GLU A 97 -0.98 -10.81 -0.55
C GLU A 97 -0.91 -9.36 -1.02
N ILE A 98 0.17 -8.64 -0.68
CA ILE A 98 0.37 -7.27 -1.15
C ILE A 98 0.65 -7.24 -2.65
N ASP A 99 1.45 -8.18 -3.17
CA ASP A 99 1.68 -8.28 -4.62
C ASP A 99 0.35 -8.50 -5.36
N ALA A 100 -0.50 -9.41 -4.87
CA ALA A 100 -1.83 -9.66 -5.44
C ALA A 100 -2.75 -8.43 -5.36
N PHE A 101 -2.68 -7.66 -4.27
CA PHE A 101 -3.42 -6.41 -4.12
C PHE A 101 -2.99 -5.35 -5.15
N PHE A 102 -1.68 -5.16 -5.34
CA PHE A 102 -1.14 -4.23 -6.34
C PHE A 102 -1.55 -4.64 -7.76
N GLU A 103 -1.47 -5.93 -8.09
CA GLU A 103 -1.88 -6.47 -9.39
C GLU A 103 -3.36 -6.23 -9.68
N ALA A 104 -4.25 -6.49 -8.71
CA ALA A 104 -5.68 -6.29 -8.86
C ALA A 104 -6.04 -4.80 -8.97
N SER A 105 -5.37 -3.95 -8.19
CA SER A 105 -5.68 -2.52 -8.11
C SER A 105 -5.12 -1.71 -9.27
N SER A 106 -4.05 -2.18 -9.93
CA SER A 106 -3.44 -1.48 -11.07
C SER A 106 -4.26 -1.56 -12.36
N GLN A 107 -5.27 -2.44 -12.42
CA GLN A 107 -6.17 -2.62 -13.57
C GLN A 107 -7.43 -1.75 -13.49
N ILE A 108 -7.54 -0.93 -12.43
CA ILE A 108 -8.60 0.05 -12.22
C ILE A 108 -8.21 1.35 -12.90
#